data_AF-A0A356CQX4-F1
#
_entry.id   AF-A0A356CQX4-F1
#
_cell.length_a   1.000
_cell.length_b   1.000
_cell.length_c   1.000
_cell.angle_alpha   90.00
_cell.angle_beta   90.00
_cell.angle_gamma   90.00
#
_symmetry.space_group_name_H-M   'P 1'
#
loop_
_entity.id
_entity.type
_entity.pdbx_description
1 polymer ?
#
loop_
_entity_poly.entity_id
_entity_poly.type
_entity_poly.pdbx_seq_one_letter_code
_entity_poly.pdbx_strand_id
1 'polypeptide(L)'
;MYTKKKETRTYADRAEYMRMAVKRRRRKLREMARASKGDKCAICGYDKCARVLSFHHINPSKKDFCLSERGLTRSWEKIKKEIDKCVLLCANCHVEVHDGITQLPKEILVEK
;
A
#
# COMPACT_ATOMS: atom_id res chain seq x y z
N MET A 1 -34.06 -8.11 22.72
CA MET A 1 -34.13 -9.32 21.88
C MET A 1 -33.42 -9.06 20.56
N TYR A 2 -32.33 -9.77 20.26
CA TYR A 2 -31.63 -9.66 18.97
C TYR A 2 -32.26 -10.63 17.97
N THR A 3 -32.94 -10.11 16.96
CA THR A 3 -33.53 -10.91 15.89
C THR A 3 -32.45 -11.23 14.85
N LYS A 4 -32.02 -12.50 14.79
CA LYS A 4 -31.19 -13.00 13.69
C LYS A 4 -31.99 -12.86 12.39
N LYS A 5 -31.66 -11.86 11.57
CA LYS A 5 -32.22 -11.73 10.22
C LYS A 5 -31.91 -12.99 9.41
N LYS A 6 -32.91 -13.52 8.72
CA LYS A 6 -32.79 -14.69 7.84
C LYS A 6 -31.82 -14.32 6.70
N GLU A 7 -30.73 -15.08 6.52
CA GLU A 7 -29.77 -14.86 5.43
C GLU A 7 -30.44 -15.27 4.10
N THR A 8 -30.84 -14.28 3.29
CA THR A 8 -31.54 -14.48 2.00
C THR A 8 -30.60 -14.45 0.79
N ARG A 9 -29.30 -14.34 1.02
CA ARG A 9 -28.29 -14.16 -0.04
C ARG A 9 -28.09 -15.47 -0.81
N THR A 10 -28.14 -15.39 -2.13
CA THR A 10 -27.79 -16.49 -3.03
C THR A 10 -26.26 -16.66 -3.12
N TYR A 11 -25.79 -17.76 -3.72
CA TYR A 11 -24.36 -17.97 -3.95
C TYR A 11 -23.72 -16.85 -4.79
N ALA A 12 -24.45 -16.31 -5.77
CA ALA A 12 -24.00 -15.17 -6.59
C ALA A 12 -23.86 -13.88 -5.76
N ASP A 13 -24.84 -13.59 -4.89
CA ASP A 13 -24.79 -12.43 -3.98
C ASP A 13 -23.60 -12.51 -3.02
N ARG A 14 -23.26 -13.74 -2.59
CA ARG A 14 -22.08 -13.99 -1.74
C ARG A 14 -20.79 -13.69 -2.49
N ALA A 15 -20.68 -14.07 -3.77
CA ALA A 15 -19.49 -13.80 -4.57
C ALA A 15 -19.27 -12.28 -4.76
N GLU A 16 -20.32 -11.53 -5.06
CA GLU A 16 -20.24 -10.07 -5.16
C GLU A 16 -19.89 -9.41 -3.82
N TYR A 17 -20.55 -9.82 -2.73
CA TYR A 17 -20.26 -9.35 -1.39
C TYR A 17 -18.77 -9.55 -1.04
N MET A 18 -18.23 -10.75 -1.28
CA MET A 18 -16.83 -11.07 -0.99
C MET A 18 -15.87 -10.22 -1.84
N ARG A 19 -16.15 -10.01 -3.13
CA ARG A 19 -15.35 -9.12 -3.99
C ARG A 19 -15.33 -7.69 -3.43
N MET A 20 -16.49 -7.16 -3.04
CA MET A 20 -16.60 -5.81 -2.47
C MET A 20 -15.90 -5.69 -1.11
N ALA A 21 -16.02 -6.70 -0.25
CA ALA A 21 -15.33 -6.75 1.04
C ALA A 21 -13.80 -6.73 0.86
N VAL A 22 -13.26 -7.51 -0.09
CA VAL A 22 -11.83 -7.51 -0.42
C VAL A 22 -11.39 -6.14 -0.95
N LYS A 23 -12.15 -5.54 -1.87
CA LYS A 23 -11.86 -4.21 -2.42
C LYS A 23 -11.82 -3.13 -1.32
N ARG A 24 -12.81 -3.12 -0.42
CA ARG A 24 -12.86 -2.20 0.73
C ARG A 24 -11.67 -2.39 1.65
N ARG A 25 -11.33 -3.64 1.98
CA ARG A 25 -10.17 -3.97 2.84
C ARG A 25 -8.87 -3.49 2.21
N ARG A 26 -8.63 -3.76 0.93
CA ARG A 26 -7.41 -3.33 0.22
C ARG A 26 -7.27 -1.80 0.19
N ARG A 27 -8.38 -1.09 -0.06
CA ARG A 27 -8.40 0.38 -0.01
C ARG A 27 -7.98 0.90 1.36
N LYS A 28 -8.60 0.40 2.44
CA LYS A 28 -8.28 0.78 3.82
C LYS A 28 -6.80 0.53 4.15
N LEU A 29 -6.28 -0.65 3.82
CA LEU A 29 -4.87 -0.98 4.08
C LEU A 29 -3.91 -0.08 3.31
N ARG A 30 -4.25 0.29 2.06
CA ARG A 30 -3.44 1.23 1.27
C ARG A 30 -3.43 2.62 1.89
N GLU A 31 -4.58 3.12 2.35
CA GLU A 31 -4.69 4.40 3.04
C GLU A 31 -3.84 4.42 4.32
N MET A 32 -3.98 3.40 5.17
CA MET A 32 -3.16 3.26 6.37
C MET A 32 -1.66 3.18 6.05
N ALA A 33 -1.30 2.46 4.98
CA ALA A 33 0.09 2.31 4.56
C ALA A 33 0.72 3.65 4.14
N ARG A 34 -0.01 4.46 3.35
CA ARG A 34 0.50 5.77 2.93
C ARG A 34 0.60 6.75 4.10
N ALA A 35 -0.39 6.74 4.99
CA ALA A 35 -0.38 7.56 6.20
C ALA A 35 0.85 7.28 7.07
N SER A 36 1.27 6.01 7.19
CA SER A 36 2.49 5.65 7.93
C SER A 36 3.80 6.18 7.31
N LYS A 37 3.77 6.64 6.05
CA LYS A 37 4.92 7.26 5.36
C LYS A 37 4.70 8.74 5.06
N GLY A 38 3.74 9.37 5.73
CA GLY A 38 3.51 10.82 5.66
C GLY A 38 2.67 11.29 4.47
N ASP A 39 1.99 10.39 3.75
CA ASP A 39 1.03 10.68 2.66
C ASP A 39 1.55 11.56 1.51
N LYS A 40 2.87 11.73 1.40
CA LYS A 40 3.52 12.55 0.37
C LYS A 40 4.73 11.84 -0.24
N CYS A 41 5.13 12.28 -1.43
CA CYS A 41 6.38 11.82 -2.04
C CYS A 41 7.57 12.22 -1.16
N ALA A 42 8.44 11.27 -0.83
CA ALA A 42 9.63 11.51 -0.02
C ALA A 42 10.71 12.35 -0.73
N ILE A 43 10.69 12.42 -2.07
CA ILE A 43 11.67 13.18 -2.87
C ILE A 43 11.16 14.60 -3.14
N CYS A 44 9.98 14.75 -3.77
CA CYS A 44 9.48 16.04 -4.24
C CYS A 44 8.31 16.62 -3.41
N GLY A 45 7.83 15.90 -2.38
CA GLY A 45 6.74 16.37 -1.53
C GLY A 45 5.33 16.30 -2.13
N TYR A 46 5.15 15.76 -3.36
CA TYR A 46 3.83 15.65 -3.99
C TYR A 46 2.81 14.89 -3.13
N ASP A 47 1.65 15.50 -2.88
CA ASP A 47 0.58 15.00 -2.00
C ASP A 47 -0.84 15.14 -2.61
N LYS A 48 -0.98 15.76 -3.79
CA LYS A 48 -2.28 16.10 -4.39
C LYS A 48 -3.14 14.90 -4.76
N CYS A 49 -2.52 13.81 -5.23
CA CYS A 49 -3.22 12.60 -5.67
C CYS A 49 -2.63 11.33 -5.08
N ALA A 50 -3.30 10.79 -4.07
CA ALA A 50 -2.88 9.60 -3.34
C ALA A 50 -2.83 8.31 -4.20
N ARG A 51 -3.41 8.33 -5.41
CA ARG A 51 -3.36 7.22 -6.37
C ARG A 51 -2.03 7.15 -7.12
N VAL A 52 -1.37 8.30 -7.31
CA VAL A 52 -0.09 8.41 -8.02
C VAL A 52 1.09 7.98 -7.13
N LEU A 53 0.87 7.97 -5.80
CA LEU A 53 1.86 7.54 -4.82
C LEU A 53 2.01 6.01 -4.82
N SER A 54 3.26 5.56 -4.91
CA SER A 54 3.68 4.16 -5.00
C SER A 54 4.81 3.87 -4.02
N PHE A 55 4.84 2.64 -3.49
CA PHE A 55 5.90 2.19 -2.60
C PHE A 55 7.09 1.68 -3.40
N HIS A 56 8.24 2.31 -3.19
CA HIS A 56 9.53 1.88 -3.71
C HIS A 56 10.30 1.15 -2.61
N HIS A 57 10.82 -0.04 -2.89
CA HIS A 57 11.69 -0.76 -1.97
C HIS A 57 13.09 -0.17 -1.96
N ILE A 58 13.58 0.24 -0.80
CA ILE A 58 14.94 0.81 -0.65
C ILE A 58 16.01 -0.21 -1.08
N ASN A 59 15.80 -1.49 -0.74
CA ASN A 59 16.64 -2.59 -1.19
C ASN A 59 15.76 -3.69 -1.81
N PRO A 60 15.76 -3.84 -3.15
CA PRO A 60 14.95 -4.85 -3.84
C PRO A 60 15.21 -6.30 -3.39
N SER A 61 16.40 -6.62 -2.87
CA SER A 61 16.78 -7.96 -2.41
C SER A 61 16.29 -8.30 -1.01
N LYS A 62 15.83 -7.30 -0.23
CA LYS A 62 15.32 -7.49 1.15
C LYS A 62 13.78 -7.53 1.24
N LYS A 63 13.08 -7.42 0.10
CA LYS A 63 11.62 -7.42 0.04
C LYS A 63 11.07 -8.82 0.26
N ASP A 64 10.04 -8.94 1.09
CA ASP A 64 9.32 -10.21 1.24
C ASP A 64 8.19 -10.32 0.21
N PHE A 65 7.64 -9.17 -0.23
CA PHE A 65 6.56 -9.09 -1.21
C PHE A 65 6.35 -7.67 -1.74
N CYS A 66 5.75 -7.54 -2.92
CA CYS A 66 5.37 -6.22 -3.45
C CYS A 66 4.15 -5.66 -2.73
N LEU A 67 4.20 -4.39 -2.28
CA LEU A 67 3.05 -3.62 -1.74
C LEU A 67 2.03 -3.18 -2.82
N SER A 68 1.80 -4.05 -3.80
CA SER A 68 0.75 -3.89 -4.80
C SER A 68 -0.61 -4.34 -4.24
N GLU A 69 -1.66 -4.33 -5.06
CA GLU A 69 -2.98 -4.84 -4.65
C GLU A 69 -2.95 -6.28 -4.14
N ARG A 70 -2.06 -7.12 -4.67
CA ARG A 70 -1.91 -8.51 -4.22
C ARG A 70 -1.22 -8.59 -2.86
N GLY A 71 -0.25 -7.72 -2.58
CA GLY A 71 0.43 -7.64 -1.27
C GLY A 71 -0.48 -7.21 -0.13
N LEU A 72 -1.47 -6.36 -0.42
CA LEU A 72 -2.47 -5.86 0.55
C LEU A 72 -3.56 -6.89 0.91
N THR A 73 -3.28 -8.18 0.75
CA THR A 73 -4.13 -9.28 1.22
C THR A 73 -3.65 -9.89 2.54
N ARG A 74 -2.41 -9.58 2.96
CA ARG A 74 -1.77 -10.10 4.18
C ARG A 74 -2.29 -9.43 5.46
N SER A 75 -1.83 -9.88 6.63
CA SER A 75 -2.11 -9.23 7.91
C SER A 75 -1.48 -7.84 7.95
N TRP A 76 -2.06 -6.93 8.73
CA TRP A 76 -1.55 -5.56 8.89
C TRP A 76 -0.11 -5.55 9.41
N GLU A 77 0.23 -6.42 10.36
CA GLU A 77 1.59 -6.55 10.89
C GLU A 77 2.63 -6.89 9.82
N LYS A 78 2.32 -7.85 8.93
CA LYS A 78 3.20 -8.20 7.81
C LYS A 78 3.33 -7.05 6.81
N ILE A 79 2.22 -6.36 6.55
CA ILE A 79 2.20 -5.18 5.67
C ILE A 79 3.06 -4.06 6.27
N LYS A 80 2.95 -3.78 7.57
CA LYS A 80 3.73 -2.77 8.28
C LYS A 80 5.24 -3.05 8.18
N LYS A 81 5.66 -4.28 8.48
CA LYS A 81 7.08 -4.71 8.34
C LYS A 81 7.62 -4.50 6.93
N GLU A 82 6.80 -4.69 5.91
CA GLU A 82 7.21 -4.46 4.53
C GLU A 82 7.24 -2.96 4.17
N ILE A 83 6.28 -2.18 4.67
CA ILE A 83 6.26 -0.72 4.51
C ILE A 83 7.50 -0.09 5.11
N ASP A 84 7.99 -0.59 6.25
CA ASP A 84 9.18 -0.08 6.91
C ASP A 84 10.42 -0.14 5.99
N LYS A 85 10.49 -1.16 5.11
CA LYS A 85 11.54 -1.35 4.09
C LYS A 85 11.34 -0.51 2.82
N CYS A 86 10.27 0.26 2.74
CA CYS A 86 9.87 1.03 1.58
C CYS A 86 9.85 2.54 1.84
N VAL A 87 9.89 3.29 0.75
CA VAL A 87 9.63 4.73 0.70
C VAL A 87 8.44 5.02 -0.19
N LEU A 88 7.72 6.10 0.10
CA LEU A 88 6.57 6.52 -0.68
C LEU A 88 7.02 7.56 -1.72
N LEU A 89 6.85 7.26 -3.00
CA LEU A 89 7.24 8.13 -4.11
C LEU A 89 6.05 8.39 -5.04
N CYS A 90 5.99 9.56 -5.68
CA CYS A 90 5.07 9.75 -6.81
C CYS A 90 5.55 8.97 -8.04
N ALA A 91 4.68 8.76 -9.02
CA ALA A 91 5.00 7.99 -10.22
C ALA A 91 6.25 8.50 -10.96
N ASN A 92 6.41 9.82 -11.08
CA ASN A 92 7.56 10.42 -11.77
C ASN A 92 8.87 10.10 -11.03
N CYS A 93 8.98 10.47 -9.76
CA CYS A 93 10.17 10.19 -8.96
C CYS A 93 10.44 8.69 -8.82
N HIS A 94 9.39 7.87 -8.78
CA HIS A 94 9.54 6.42 -8.75
C HIS A 94 10.24 5.91 -10.02
N VAL A 95 9.83 6.37 -11.20
CA VAL A 95 10.47 6.01 -12.48
C VAL A 95 11.89 6.57 -12.56
N GLU A 96 12.09 7.84 -12.18
CA GLU A 96 13.43 8.46 -12.15
C GLU A 96 14.42 7.70 -11.26
N VAL A 97 13.96 7.14 -10.13
CA VAL A 97 14.82 6.31 -9.26
C VAL A 97 15.18 4.99 -9.94
N HIS A 98 14.25 4.35 -10.63
CA HIS A 98 14.54 3.12 -11.40
C HIS A 98 15.53 3.37 -12.55
N ASP A 99 15.42 4.53 -13.20
CA ASP A 99 16.28 4.91 -14.32
C ASP A 99 17.60 5.57 -13.86
N GLY A 100 17.82 5.71 -12.55
CA GLY A 100 19.03 6.31 -11.97
C GLY A 100 19.15 7.83 -12.16
N ILE A 101 18.10 8.50 -12.65
CA ILE A 101 18.04 9.95 -12.85
C ILE A 101 18.01 10.70 -11.52
N THR A 102 17.31 10.13 -10.52
CA THR A 102 17.24 10.68 -9.16
C THR A 102 17.61 9.63 -8.13
N GLN A 103 17.96 10.08 -6.93
CA GLN A 103 18.40 9.21 -5.83
C GLN A 103 17.49 9.39 -4.61
N LEU A 104 17.40 8.34 -3.80
CA LEU A 104 16.71 8.42 -2.52
C LEU A 104 17.45 9.40 -1.58
N PRO A 105 16.72 10.17 -0.74
CA PRO A 105 17.34 11.02 0.28
C PRO A 105 18.31 10.23 1.16
N LYS A 106 19.48 10.81 1.44
CA LYS A 106 20.56 10.14 2.19
C LYS A 106 20.12 9.76 3.60
N GLU A 107 19.25 10.55 4.21
CA GLU A 107 18.70 10.34 5.55
C GLU A 107 17.96 8.99 5.65
N ILE A 108 17.37 8.53 4.54
CA ILE A 108 16.65 7.26 4.48
C ILE A 108 17.60 6.05 4.35
N LEU A 109 18.85 6.28 3.93
CA LEU A 109 19.86 5.23 3.75
C LEU A 109 20.69 4.98 5.01
N VAL A 110 20.66 5.92 5.98
CA VAL A 110 21.52 5.91 7.19
C VAL A 110 20.87 5.20 8.38
N GLU A 111 19.55 5.02 8.40
CA GLU A 111 18.87 4.22 9.44
C GLU A 111 19.02 2.71 9.17
N LYS A 112 20.20 2.16 9.46
CA LYS A 112 20.43 0.72 9.66
C LYS A 112 21.42 0.45 10.78
#